data_AF-A0A1Q8ZAL6-F1
#
_entry.id   AF-A0A1Q8ZAL6-F1
#
_cell.length_a   1.000
_cell.length_b   1.000
_cell.length_c   1.000
_cell.angle_alpha   90.00
_cell.angle_beta   90.00
_cell.angle_gamma   90.00
#
_symmetry.space_group_name_H-M   'P 1'
#
loop_
_entity.id
_entity.type
_entity.pdbx_description
1 polymer ?
#
loop_
_entity_poly.entity_id
_entity_poly.type
_entity_poly.pdbx_seq_one_letter_code
_entity_poly.pdbx_strand_id
1 'polypeptide(L)'
;MPLVTPPILAFQKLLNSSIVALLLGSTAPVSTIPEPGISVAGTCQEARKPLFAVFGGGGAPSYNEIALEKNVLYFQRTLKAMGYDPKNAAIFFANGNSGEATVRYIDPSSGQQKFKVPQIPNLSGASSPDNLRRLMQQTAKQMQTGDRLFFYFTGHGGHNRRDEDNNVMLLWRDQPISVRQFTRLLDQMPQDTTFVAMMAQCYSGAFANLIYEGGDATRPLAPQSRCGFFATIKTRPSVGCTPAVNEADYRDYSSSFFAGLSGRSRTGTAVASADYNRDGRVSYAEAHAFAKVDEQTTDLPISTSEVWLQKDVTEKEADKILGQPIVQILPSARPEQRFVVESLARKFSFNLRESFLGNLRKLNQSRYGSEENQAYLIRLQSELVNISVEKQLRSKGDPAKTSDFDRILKCEGGSW
;
A
#
# COMPACT_ATOMS: atom_id res chain seq x y z
N MET A 1 0.48 20.56 -23.70
CA MET A 1 1.76 19.92 -23.33
C MET A 1 1.42 18.59 -22.69
N PRO A 2 1.82 17.44 -23.24
CA PRO A 2 1.42 16.16 -22.66
C PRO A 2 2.24 15.91 -21.40
N LEU A 3 1.53 15.71 -20.29
CA LEU A 3 2.06 15.28 -19.00
C LEU A 3 2.60 13.86 -19.15
N VAL A 4 3.85 13.68 -18.74
CA VAL A 4 4.58 12.41 -18.72
C VAL A 4 3.89 11.49 -17.69
N THR A 5 3.16 10.50 -18.18
CA THR A 5 2.69 9.35 -17.39
C THR A 5 3.86 8.37 -17.16
N PRO A 6 4.04 7.80 -15.96
CA PRO A 6 5.07 6.79 -15.69
C PRO A 6 4.84 5.51 -16.52
N PRO A 7 5.86 4.62 -16.68
CA PRO A 7 6.02 3.73 -17.83
C PRO A 7 5.05 2.54 -17.78
N ILE A 8 3.77 2.79 -18.07
CA ILE A 8 2.73 1.75 -18.20
C ILE A 8 2.46 1.44 -19.69
N LEU A 9 2.99 2.23 -20.61
CA LEU A 9 2.68 2.19 -22.05
C LEU A 9 3.33 1.02 -22.84
N ALA A 10 4.34 0.34 -22.29
CA ALA A 10 4.92 -0.84 -22.95
C ALA A 10 3.95 -2.04 -22.99
N PHE A 11 3.06 -2.16 -22.00
CA PHE A 11 2.19 -3.32 -21.83
C PHE A 11 0.94 -3.30 -22.73
N GLN A 12 0.42 -2.12 -23.08
CA GLN A 12 -0.83 -1.98 -23.85
C GLN A 12 -0.71 -2.34 -25.34
N LYS A 13 0.50 -2.30 -25.93
CA LYS A 13 0.70 -2.53 -27.37
C LYS A 13 0.73 -4.00 -27.80
N LEU A 14 0.92 -4.95 -26.88
CA LEU A 14 1.15 -6.37 -27.19
C LEU A 14 -0.11 -7.26 -27.11
N LEU A 15 -1.26 -6.74 -26.66
CA LEU A 15 -2.43 -7.56 -26.29
C LEU A 15 -3.39 -7.95 -27.45
N ASN A 16 -3.10 -7.57 -28.70
CA ASN A 16 -4.06 -7.63 -29.83
C ASN A 16 -3.98 -8.85 -30.77
N SER A 17 -3.56 -10.05 -30.33
CA SER A 17 -3.55 -11.23 -31.23
C SER A 17 -3.80 -12.59 -30.55
N SER A 18 -5.02 -13.11 -30.75
CA SER A 18 -5.50 -14.51 -30.95
C SER A 18 -5.06 -15.71 -30.07
N ILE A 19 -5.98 -16.21 -29.20
CA ILE A 19 -6.91 -17.37 -29.32
C ILE A 19 -6.36 -18.85 -29.30
N VAL A 20 -6.70 -19.57 -28.19
CA VAL A 20 -7.26 -20.96 -28.01
C VAL A 20 -6.40 -22.23 -27.66
N ALA A 21 -6.82 -22.87 -26.53
CA ALA A 21 -6.82 -24.31 -26.10
C ALA A 21 -5.49 -25.05 -25.78
N LEU A 22 -5.34 -26.06 -24.88
CA LEU A 22 -6.17 -26.80 -23.87
C LEU A 22 -5.22 -27.63 -22.92
N LEU A 23 -5.68 -27.90 -21.67
CA LEU A 23 -5.49 -29.07 -20.74
C LEU A 23 -4.19 -29.42 -19.95
N LEU A 24 -4.41 -29.49 -18.61
CA LEU A 24 -4.12 -30.53 -17.56
C LEU A 24 -2.67 -31.03 -17.33
N GLY A 25 -2.07 -30.79 -16.16
CA GLY A 25 -2.13 -31.61 -14.92
C GLY A 25 -0.69 -32.14 -14.64
N SER A 26 -0.13 -32.37 -13.46
CA SER A 26 -0.56 -32.52 -12.06
C SER A 26 0.70 -32.40 -11.16
N THR A 27 0.47 -32.27 -9.85
CA THR A 27 1.38 -31.94 -8.75
C THR A 27 2.12 -33.13 -8.13
N ALA A 28 3.27 -32.89 -7.49
CA ALA A 28 3.74 -33.65 -6.32
C ALA A 28 4.71 -32.81 -5.44
N PRO A 29 4.83 -33.11 -4.13
CA PRO A 29 5.20 -32.16 -3.08
C PRO A 29 6.67 -32.27 -2.63
N VAL A 30 7.16 -31.25 -1.92
CA VAL A 30 8.49 -31.21 -1.29
C VAL A 30 8.33 -31.06 0.22
N SER A 31 8.98 -31.96 0.96
CA SER A 31 9.07 -31.95 2.42
C SER A 31 10.32 -31.23 2.93
N THR A 32 10.10 -30.66 4.10
CA THR A 32 10.88 -29.81 4.99
C THR A 32 12.18 -30.40 5.54
N ILE A 33 13.17 -29.54 5.85
CA ILE A 33 14.11 -29.73 6.97
C ILE A 33 14.33 -28.37 7.66
N PRO A 34 14.31 -28.28 9.00
CA PRO A 34 14.44 -27.04 9.77
C PRO A 34 15.89 -26.75 10.19
N GLU A 35 16.21 -25.49 10.46
CA GLU A 35 17.43 -25.13 11.18
C GLU A 35 17.19 -24.08 12.28
N PRO A 36 18.03 -24.08 13.33
CA PRO A 36 17.73 -23.55 14.65
C PRO A 36 18.18 -22.09 14.83
N GLY A 37 17.52 -21.44 15.78
CA GLY A 37 17.71 -20.04 16.12
C GLY A 37 19.01 -19.71 16.83
N ILE A 38 19.40 -18.45 16.69
CA ILE A 38 20.40 -17.77 17.53
C ILE A 38 19.82 -16.41 17.89
N SER A 39 19.61 -16.19 19.18
CA SER A 39 19.26 -14.88 19.75
C SER A 39 20.53 -14.06 19.96
N VAL A 40 20.48 -12.76 19.67
CA VAL A 40 21.42 -11.80 20.26
C VAL A 40 20.66 -10.57 20.74
N ALA A 41 20.68 -10.38 22.04
CA ALA A 41 20.16 -9.21 22.72
C ALA A 41 21.11 -8.01 22.55
N GLY A 42 20.53 -6.81 22.34
CA GLY A 42 21.26 -5.55 22.28
C GLY A 42 20.34 -4.37 22.59
N THR A 43 20.31 -3.98 23.87
CA THR A 43 19.99 -2.64 24.40
C THR A 43 18.83 -1.86 23.76
N CYS A 44 17.61 -2.08 24.28
CA CYS A 44 16.44 -1.26 23.99
C CYS A 44 16.49 0.05 24.81
N GLN A 45 16.80 1.19 24.18
CA GLN A 45 15.94 2.35 24.42
C GLN A 45 14.55 1.87 23.98
N GLU A 46 13.59 1.74 24.91
CA GLU A 46 12.24 1.32 24.55
C GLU A 46 11.74 2.25 23.45
N ALA A 47 11.64 1.72 22.24
CA ALA A 47 11.10 2.45 21.11
C ALA A 47 9.71 2.94 21.54
N ARG A 48 9.50 4.25 21.52
CA ARG A 48 8.22 4.83 21.92
C ARG A 48 7.12 4.21 21.06
N LYS A 49 6.07 3.72 21.72
CA LYS A 49 4.96 3.06 21.03
C LYS A 49 4.34 4.01 20.01
N PRO A 50 4.08 3.56 18.78
CA PRO A 50 3.43 4.39 17.78
C PRO A 50 2.04 4.84 18.24
N LEU A 51 1.68 6.07 17.88
CA LEU A 51 0.32 6.57 17.91
C LEU A 51 -0.42 6.06 16.67
N PHE A 52 -1.71 5.77 16.80
CA PHE A 52 -2.54 5.27 15.71
C PHE A 52 -3.71 6.20 15.44
N ALA A 53 -3.88 6.60 14.18
CA ALA A 53 -5.03 7.34 13.70
C ALA A 53 -5.69 6.61 12.54
N VAL A 54 -7.01 6.39 12.61
CA VAL A 54 -7.77 5.69 11.58
C VAL A 54 -8.94 6.55 11.14
N PHE A 55 -9.07 6.75 9.84
CA PHE A 55 -10.24 7.38 9.21
C PHE A 55 -10.84 6.40 8.21
N GLY A 56 -12.07 5.97 8.49
CA GLY A 56 -12.77 4.96 7.70
C GLY A 56 -14.16 5.39 7.23
N GLY A 57 -14.72 4.60 6.31
CA GLY A 57 -16.12 4.69 5.90
C GLY A 57 -16.38 5.55 4.67
N GLY A 58 -17.64 5.57 4.27
CA GLY A 58 -18.14 6.31 3.11
C GLY A 58 -18.38 7.79 3.38
N GLY A 59 -18.63 8.54 2.31
CA GLY A 59 -19.07 9.95 2.37
C GLY A 59 -20.58 10.10 2.60
N ALA A 60 -21.37 9.09 2.27
CA ALA A 60 -22.83 9.06 2.48
C ALA A 60 -23.30 7.61 2.65
N PRO A 61 -24.52 7.37 3.17
CA PRO A 61 -25.02 6.01 3.35
C PRO A 61 -24.95 5.16 2.08
N SER A 62 -25.27 5.73 0.91
CA SER A 62 -25.28 5.03 -0.38
C SER A 62 -23.94 4.41 -0.79
N TYR A 63 -22.83 4.85 -0.21
CA TYR A 63 -21.49 4.27 -0.44
C TYR A 63 -20.68 4.24 0.85
N ASN A 64 -21.33 3.91 1.97
CA ASN A 64 -20.67 3.59 3.25
C ASN A 64 -20.77 2.08 3.50
N GLU A 65 -20.01 1.31 2.73
CA GLU A 65 -20.10 -0.14 2.70
C GLU A 65 -19.64 -0.81 4.00
N ILE A 66 -20.26 -1.95 4.31
CA ILE A 66 -19.84 -2.81 5.42
C ILE A 66 -18.38 -3.28 5.28
N ALA A 67 -17.84 -3.42 4.07
CA ALA A 67 -16.40 -3.70 3.86
C ALA A 67 -15.50 -2.71 4.60
N LEU A 68 -15.84 -1.42 4.59
CA LEU A 68 -15.04 -0.37 5.22
C LEU A 68 -15.07 -0.48 6.75
N GLU A 69 -16.23 -0.82 7.33
CA GLU A 69 -16.34 -1.14 8.76
C GLU A 69 -15.46 -2.35 9.12
N LYS A 70 -15.50 -3.37 8.27
CA LYS A 70 -14.78 -4.64 8.45
C LYS A 70 -13.28 -4.46 8.36
N ASN A 71 -12.82 -3.55 7.51
CA ASN A 71 -11.42 -3.14 7.42
C ASN A 71 -10.93 -2.50 8.74
N VAL A 72 -11.72 -1.61 9.35
CA VAL A 72 -11.41 -1.03 10.66
C VAL A 72 -11.39 -2.09 11.75
N LEU A 73 -12.37 -3.00 11.78
CA LEU A 73 -12.41 -4.10 12.74
C LEU A 73 -11.22 -5.05 12.58
N TYR A 74 -10.79 -5.32 11.35
CA TYR A 74 -9.60 -6.12 11.10
C TYR A 74 -8.35 -5.41 11.62
N PHE A 75 -8.18 -4.12 11.34
CA PHE A 75 -7.08 -3.33 11.90
C PHE A 75 -7.03 -3.39 13.44
N GLN A 76 -8.18 -3.31 14.13
CA GLN A 76 -8.22 -3.48 15.59
C GLN A 76 -7.76 -4.89 16.03
N ARG A 77 -8.07 -5.94 15.27
CA ARG A 77 -7.55 -7.29 15.54
C ARG A 77 -6.05 -7.38 15.28
N THR A 78 -5.55 -6.74 14.23
CA THR A 78 -4.12 -6.63 13.92
C THR A 78 -3.38 -5.93 15.06
N LEU A 79 -3.88 -4.81 15.58
CA LEU A 79 -3.31 -4.13 16.76
C LEU A 79 -3.21 -5.08 17.95
N LYS A 80 -4.30 -5.79 18.28
CA LYS A 80 -4.29 -6.77 19.38
C LYS A 80 -3.27 -7.90 19.17
N ALA A 81 -3.20 -8.44 17.96
CA ALA A 81 -2.24 -9.49 17.62
C ALA A 81 -0.79 -9.02 17.76
N MET A 82 -0.55 -7.73 17.53
CA MET A 82 0.75 -7.07 17.65
C MET A 82 1.02 -6.51 19.06
N GLY A 83 0.18 -6.82 20.06
CA GLY A 83 0.38 -6.42 21.45
C GLY A 83 -0.08 -4.99 21.80
N TYR A 84 -0.83 -4.35 20.91
CA TYR A 84 -1.40 -3.01 21.11
C TYR A 84 -2.87 -3.07 21.55
N ASP A 85 -3.28 -2.15 22.43
CA ASP A 85 -4.70 -1.98 22.80
C ASP A 85 -5.38 -1.03 21.80
N PRO A 86 -6.38 -1.50 21.02
CA PRO A 86 -7.12 -0.65 20.09
C PRO A 86 -7.85 0.53 20.72
N LYS A 87 -8.04 0.54 22.06
CA LYS A 87 -8.60 1.70 22.78
C LYS A 87 -7.71 2.93 22.71
N ASN A 88 -6.40 2.75 22.50
CA ASN A 88 -5.44 3.84 22.40
C ASN A 88 -5.32 4.40 20.98
N ALA A 89 -5.99 3.79 19.99
CA ALA A 89 -6.07 4.32 18.63
C ALA A 89 -7.20 5.34 18.50
N ALA A 90 -6.93 6.46 17.82
CA ALA A 90 -7.96 7.44 17.47
C ALA A 90 -8.69 6.96 16.21
N ILE A 91 -9.90 6.44 16.36
CA ILE A 91 -10.65 5.79 15.27
C ILE A 91 -11.89 6.62 14.92
N PHE A 92 -11.97 7.06 13.67
CA PHE A 92 -13.09 7.83 13.13
C PHE A 92 -13.71 7.07 11.97
N PHE A 93 -15.05 7.04 11.89
CA PHE A 93 -15.75 6.27 10.87
C PHE A 93 -17.04 6.97 10.44
N ALA A 94 -17.21 7.25 9.14
CA ALA A 94 -18.42 7.81 8.53
C ALA A 94 -19.17 8.81 9.46
N ASN A 95 -20.42 8.51 9.83
CA ASN A 95 -21.29 9.32 10.70
C ASN A 95 -20.97 9.24 12.21
N GLY A 96 -19.95 8.50 12.62
CA GLY A 96 -19.49 8.40 13.99
C GLY A 96 -20.52 7.79 14.94
N ASN A 97 -20.61 8.37 16.13
CA ASN A 97 -21.47 7.92 17.23
C ASN A 97 -22.90 8.51 17.17
N SER A 98 -23.39 8.89 15.99
CA SER A 98 -24.73 9.53 15.86
C SER A 98 -25.90 8.58 16.09
N GLY A 99 -25.67 7.25 16.07
CA GLY A 99 -26.73 6.25 16.18
C GLY A 99 -27.54 6.03 14.90
N GLU A 100 -27.25 6.77 13.83
CA GLU A 100 -27.90 6.60 12.53
C GLU A 100 -27.42 5.33 11.83
N ALA A 101 -28.35 4.62 11.19
CA ALA A 101 -28.07 3.44 10.38
C ALA A 101 -27.54 3.86 8.99
N THR A 102 -26.22 3.90 8.84
CA THR A 102 -25.55 4.39 7.63
C THR A 102 -24.66 3.35 6.97
N VAL A 103 -24.32 2.25 7.64
CA VAL A 103 -23.47 1.19 7.08
C VAL A 103 -24.31 0.34 6.15
N ARG A 104 -24.01 0.41 4.86
CA ARG A 104 -24.70 -0.27 3.77
C ARG A 104 -24.21 -1.70 3.62
N TYR A 105 -25.14 -2.65 3.58
CA TYR A 105 -24.83 -4.06 3.36
C TYR A 105 -25.94 -4.75 2.56
N ILE A 106 -25.61 -5.89 1.95
CA ILE A 106 -26.59 -6.81 1.36
C ILE A 106 -26.98 -7.85 2.40
N ASP A 107 -28.25 -7.90 2.76
CA ASP A 107 -28.79 -8.90 3.68
C ASP A 107 -28.73 -10.30 3.05
N PRO A 108 -27.98 -11.26 3.63
CA PRO A 108 -27.82 -12.60 3.06
C PRO A 108 -29.13 -13.36 2.91
N SER A 109 -30.13 -13.08 3.76
CA SER A 109 -31.39 -13.81 3.76
C SER A 109 -32.35 -13.37 2.65
N SER A 110 -32.30 -12.08 2.29
CA SER A 110 -33.25 -11.47 1.36
C SER A 110 -32.60 -10.97 0.06
N GLY A 111 -31.27 -10.86 0.01
CA GLY A 111 -30.53 -10.22 -1.08
C GLY A 111 -30.75 -8.70 -1.16
N GLN A 112 -31.52 -8.11 -0.24
CA GLN A 112 -31.86 -6.69 -0.27
C GLN A 112 -30.79 -5.83 0.39
N GLN A 113 -30.61 -4.62 -0.12
CA GLN A 113 -29.78 -3.62 0.53
C GLN A 113 -30.44 -3.13 1.82
N LYS A 114 -29.68 -3.14 2.92
CA LYS A 114 -30.08 -2.62 4.23
C LYS A 114 -28.99 -1.73 4.79
N PHE A 115 -29.34 -1.01 5.86
CA PHE A 115 -28.43 -0.15 6.60
C PHE A 115 -28.41 -0.55 8.07
N LYS A 116 -27.24 -0.46 8.71
CA LYS A 116 -27.08 -0.65 10.15
C LYS A 116 -26.22 0.46 10.76
N VAL A 117 -26.30 0.61 12.07
CA VAL A 117 -25.41 1.50 12.83
C VAL A 117 -23.98 0.92 12.78
N PRO A 118 -22.93 1.75 12.67
CA PRO A 118 -21.56 1.30 12.83
C PRO A 118 -21.35 0.57 14.17
N GLN A 119 -20.70 -0.59 14.12
CA GLN A 119 -20.38 -1.45 15.25
C GLN A 119 -18.86 -1.56 15.40
N ILE A 120 -18.22 -0.41 15.64
CA ILE A 120 -16.78 -0.30 15.83
C ILE A 120 -16.52 0.07 17.29
N PRO A 121 -15.89 -0.81 18.10
CA PRO A 121 -15.51 -0.49 19.47
C PRO A 121 -14.59 0.73 19.54
N ASN A 122 -14.76 1.56 20.58
CA ASN A 122 -13.92 2.72 20.88
C ASN A 122 -13.88 3.79 19.78
N LEU A 123 -14.99 3.97 19.06
CA LEU A 123 -15.10 4.97 18.00
C LEU A 123 -15.00 6.39 18.59
N SER A 124 -13.98 7.14 18.18
CA SER A 124 -13.71 8.52 18.61
C SER A 124 -14.69 9.53 18.01
N GLY A 125 -15.28 9.22 16.85
CA GLY A 125 -16.33 10.05 16.24
C GLY A 125 -16.46 9.87 14.74
N ALA A 126 -17.05 10.87 14.08
CA ALA A 126 -17.28 10.87 12.64
C ALA A 126 -15.97 11.08 11.86
N SER A 127 -15.81 10.37 10.74
CA SER A 127 -14.71 10.57 9.79
C SER A 127 -14.97 11.85 9.00
N SER A 128 -14.62 13.01 9.58
CA SER A 128 -14.95 14.34 9.04
C SER A 128 -13.73 15.26 8.97
N PRO A 129 -13.72 16.28 8.08
CA PRO A 129 -12.64 17.26 8.02
C PRO A 129 -12.33 17.93 9.35
N ASP A 130 -13.36 18.23 10.14
CA ASP A 130 -13.21 18.89 11.44
C ASP A 130 -12.52 17.98 12.46
N ASN A 131 -12.90 16.71 12.53
CA ASN A 131 -12.23 15.74 13.38
C ASN A 131 -10.80 15.47 12.92
N LEU A 132 -10.55 15.40 11.61
CA LEU A 132 -9.20 15.26 11.06
C LEU A 132 -8.32 16.45 11.46
N ARG A 133 -8.81 17.68 11.25
CA ARG A 133 -8.07 18.90 11.63
C ARG A 133 -7.79 18.94 13.12
N ARG A 134 -8.81 18.68 13.96
CA ARG A 134 -8.63 18.66 15.42
C ARG A 134 -7.61 17.62 15.85
N LEU A 135 -7.70 16.40 15.31
CA LEU A 135 -6.75 15.34 15.63
C LEU A 135 -5.33 15.76 15.25
N MET A 136 -5.10 16.18 14.00
CA MET A 136 -3.76 16.56 13.55
C MET A 136 -3.19 17.73 14.37
N GLN A 137 -4.02 18.72 14.72
CA GLN A 137 -3.60 19.84 15.58
C GLN A 137 -3.27 19.41 17.01
N GLN A 138 -4.03 18.49 17.58
CA GLN A 138 -3.76 17.94 18.92
C GLN A 138 -2.48 17.10 18.90
N THR A 139 -2.34 16.23 17.90
CA THR A 139 -1.16 15.40 17.71
C THR A 139 0.10 16.26 17.51
N ALA A 140 0.05 17.32 16.70
CA ALA A 140 1.17 18.25 16.51
C ALA A 140 1.63 18.93 17.81
N LYS A 141 0.73 19.15 18.77
CA LYS A 141 1.05 19.73 20.08
C LYS A 141 1.60 18.72 21.08
N GLN A 142 1.31 17.43 20.89
CA GLN A 142 1.60 16.37 21.86
C GLN A 142 2.81 15.52 21.48
N MET A 143 3.03 15.32 20.19
CA MET A 143 4.18 14.55 19.71
C MET A 143 5.49 15.23 20.09
N GLN A 144 6.46 14.42 20.46
CA GLN A 144 7.82 14.80 20.78
C GLN A 144 8.80 14.16 19.79
N THR A 145 10.06 14.58 19.85
CA THR A 145 11.17 13.96 19.10
C THR A 145 11.16 12.44 19.27
N GLY A 146 11.19 11.73 18.14
CA GLY A 146 11.18 10.27 18.08
C GLY A 146 9.79 9.63 18.07
N ASP A 147 8.70 10.38 18.30
CA ASP A 147 7.35 9.84 18.21
C ASP A 147 6.98 9.51 16.76
N ARG A 148 6.17 8.46 16.60
CA ARG A 148 5.64 8.00 15.32
C ARG A 148 4.12 8.02 15.32
N LEU A 149 3.52 8.59 14.28
CA LEU A 149 2.11 8.45 13.97
C LEU A 149 1.94 7.50 12.78
N PHE A 150 1.23 6.39 12.99
CA PHE A 150 0.72 5.53 11.92
C PHE A 150 -0.72 5.92 11.59
N PHE A 151 -0.94 6.40 10.37
CA PHE A 151 -2.23 6.83 9.85
C PHE A 151 -2.77 5.80 8.87
N TYR A 152 -3.97 5.28 9.13
CA TYR A 152 -4.67 4.37 8.25
C TYR A 152 -5.94 5.04 7.68
N PHE A 153 -6.05 5.08 6.36
CA PHE A 153 -7.29 5.45 5.68
C PHE A 153 -7.89 4.28 4.93
N THR A 154 -9.19 4.03 5.12
CA THR A 154 -9.97 3.07 4.33
C THR A 154 -11.34 3.63 3.97
N GLY A 155 -11.52 3.95 2.70
CA GLY A 155 -12.72 4.63 2.24
C GLY A 155 -12.67 4.94 0.77
N HIS A 156 -13.38 5.97 0.35
CA HIS A 156 -13.44 6.38 -1.05
C HIS A 156 -12.40 7.45 -1.36
N GLY A 157 -11.93 7.45 -2.62
CA GLY A 157 -11.01 8.44 -3.16
C GLY A 157 -11.55 9.04 -4.45
N GLY A 158 -11.22 10.31 -4.69
CA GLY A 158 -11.67 11.05 -5.87
C GLY A 158 -10.51 11.44 -6.79
N HIS A 159 -10.71 11.25 -8.09
CA HIS A 159 -9.75 11.63 -9.13
C HIS A 159 -9.87 13.11 -9.46
N ASN A 160 -8.81 13.86 -9.21
CA ASN A 160 -8.67 15.23 -9.65
C ASN A 160 -8.10 15.27 -11.07
N ARG A 161 -8.99 15.27 -12.07
CA ARG A 161 -8.61 15.30 -13.49
C ARG A 161 -7.81 16.53 -13.93
N ARG A 162 -7.78 17.59 -13.12
CA ARG A 162 -7.02 18.82 -13.40
C ARG A 162 -5.61 18.77 -12.82
N ASP A 163 -5.40 18.02 -11.75
CA ASP A 163 -4.14 17.87 -11.03
C ASP A 163 -4.12 16.49 -10.34
N GLU A 164 -3.63 15.47 -11.04
CA GLU A 164 -3.59 14.09 -10.54
C GLU A 164 -2.64 13.92 -9.35
N ASP A 165 -1.73 14.86 -9.12
CA ASP A 165 -0.86 14.90 -7.94
C ASP A 165 -1.59 15.42 -6.69
N ASN A 166 -2.81 15.92 -6.86
CA ASN A 166 -3.65 16.47 -5.81
C ASN A 166 -5.07 15.85 -5.82
N ASN A 167 -5.13 14.51 -5.92
CA ASN A 167 -6.36 13.74 -5.68
C ASN A 167 -6.86 13.91 -4.24
N VAL A 168 -8.05 13.35 -3.96
CA VAL A 168 -8.74 13.54 -2.69
C VAL A 168 -9.05 12.22 -2.00
N MET A 169 -9.02 12.24 -0.66
CA MET A 169 -9.72 11.27 0.16
C MET A 169 -11.09 11.85 0.52
N LEU A 170 -12.15 11.03 0.46
CA LEU A 170 -13.52 11.47 0.70
C LEU A 170 -13.93 11.15 2.14
N LEU A 171 -14.27 12.18 2.90
CA LEU A 171 -14.77 12.06 4.27
C LEU A 171 -16.30 12.17 4.31
N TRP A 172 -16.89 11.93 5.48
CA TRP A 172 -18.34 11.98 5.71
C TRP A 172 -18.95 13.30 5.21
N ARG A 173 -20.16 13.18 4.65
CA ARG A 173 -20.92 14.23 3.93
C ARG A 173 -20.22 14.74 2.68
N ASP A 174 -19.69 13.83 1.89
CA ASP A 174 -19.02 14.14 0.61
C ASP A 174 -17.93 15.22 0.76
N GLN A 175 -17.22 15.25 1.89
CA GLN A 175 -16.24 16.30 2.14
C GLN A 175 -14.85 15.85 1.69
N PRO A 176 -14.32 16.36 0.57
CA PRO A 176 -13.01 15.97 0.09
C PRO A 176 -11.89 16.63 0.91
N ILE A 177 -10.81 15.89 1.12
CA ILE A 177 -9.52 16.42 1.55
C ILE A 177 -8.48 16.04 0.51
N SER A 178 -7.93 17.05 -0.16
CA SER A 178 -6.87 16.88 -1.15
C SER A 178 -5.51 16.59 -0.51
N VAL A 179 -4.57 16.04 -1.28
CA VAL A 179 -3.18 15.81 -0.86
C VAL A 179 -2.56 17.07 -0.25
N ARG A 180 -2.73 18.23 -0.90
CA ARG A 180 -2.19 19.51 -0.41
C ARG A 180 -2.88 20.03 0.85
N GLN A 181 -4.18 19.76 1.03
CA GLN A 181 -4.87 20.12 2.27
C GLN A 181 -4.43 19.23 3.42
N PHE A 182 -4.29 17.93 3.18
CA PHE A 182 -3.83 16.98 4.18
C PHE A 182 -2.39 17.26 4.61
N THR A 183 -1.49 17.46 3.64
CA THR A 183 -0.06 17.67 3.91
C THR A 183 0.20 18.97 4.67
N ARG A 184 -0.60 20.01 4.46
CA ARG A 184 -0.54 21.24 5.27
C ARG A 184 -0.87 21.03 6.76
N LEU A 185 -1.58 19.97 7.12
CA LEU A 185 -1.76 19.56 8.52
C LEU A 185 -0.49 18.85 9.03
N LEU A 186 0.13 18.02 8.20
CA LEU A 186 1.38 17.33 8.53
C LEU A 186 2.56 18.30 8.67
N ASP A 187 2.57 19.39 7.91
CA ASP A 187 3.59 20.46 7.98
C ASP A 187 3.64 21.15 9.35
N GLN A 188 2.60 21.01 10.17
CA GLN A 188 2.54 21.55 11.53
C GLN A 188 3.17 20.62 12.58
N MET A 189 3.51 19.38 12.23
CA MET A 189 4.13 18.43 13.15
C MET A 189 5.59 18.82 13.47
N PRO A 190 6.12 18.49 14.66
CA PRO A 190 7.52 18.73 14.97
C PRO A 190 8.47 18.02 13.99
N GLN A 191 9.62 18.63 13.68
CA GLN A 191 10.55 18.13 12.65
C GLN A 191 11.07 16.71 12.94
N ASP A 192 11.31 16.36 14.20
CA ASP A 192 11.85 15.06 14.59
C ASP A 192 10.79 13.97 14.80
N THR A 193 9.62 14.10 14.17
CA THR A 193 8.55 13.11 14.22
C THR A 193 8.51 12.27 12.94
N THR A 194 7.97 11.05 13.07
CA THR A 194 7.73 10.18 11.92
C THR A 194 6.23 10.06 11.64
N PHE A 195 5.84 10.24 10.38
CA PHE A 195 4.49 10.00 9.90
C PHE A 195 4.50 8.88 8.86
N VAL A 196 3.71 7.83 9.10
CA VAL A 196 3.55 6.70 8.18
C VAL A 196 2.10 6.61 7.77
N ALA A 197 1.81 6.62 6.48
CA ALA A 197 0.46 6.41 5.97
C ALA A 197 0.28 5.02 5.34
N MET A 198 -0.84 4.36 5.61
CA MET A 198 -1.35 3.30 4.75
C MET A 198 -2.74 3.70 4.28
N MET A 199 -2.95 3.74 2.97
CA MET A 199 -4.16 4.31 2.37
C MET A 199 -4.76 3.32 1.36
N ALA A 200 -5.93 2.80 1.73
CA ALA A 200 -6.72 1.87 0.92
C ALA A 200 -7.93 2.60 0.34
N GLN A 201 -7.70 3.27 -0.80
CA GLN A 201 -8.75 3.88 -1.62
C GLN A 201 -8.30 4.04 -3.09
N CYS A 202 -9.26 4.33 -3.96
CA CYS A 202 -9.03 4.75 -5.34
C CYS A 202 -8.06 5.94 -5.40
N TYR A 203 -7.15 5.94 -6.38
CA TYR A 203 -6.21 7.04 -6.67
C TYR A 203 -5.26 7.41 -5.52
N SER A 204 -5.09 6.52 -4.55
CA SER A 204 -4.32 6.72 -3.33
C SER A 204 -2.85 7.05 -3.59
N GLY A 205 -2.25 6.59 -4.69
CA GLY A 205 -0.85 6.86 -5.04
C GLY A 205 -0.50 8.34 -5.20
N ALA A 206 -1.48 9.24 -5.41
CA ALA A 206 -1.21 10.69 -5.38
C ALA A 206 -0.75 11.17 -4.00
N PHE A 207 -1.18 10.50 -2.94
CA PHE A 207 -0.78 10.82 -1.58
C PHE A 207 0.69 10.47 -1.32
N ALA A 208 1.41 9.79 -2.23
CA ALA A 208 2.86 9.68 -2.13
C ALA A 208 3.56 11.04 -2.09
N ASN A 209 2.91 12.10 -2.61
CA ASN A 209 3.41 13.46 -2.51
C ASN A 209 3.40 14.05 -1.09
N LEU A 210 2.87 13.34 -0.07
CA LEU A 210 2.92 13.75 1.34
C LEU A 210 4.35 13.95 1.88
N ILE A 211 5.34 13.36 1.19
CA ILE A 211 6.77 13.49 1.53
C ILE A 211 7.34 14.87 1.23
N TYR A 212 6.67 15.66 0.40
CA TYR A 212 7.08 17.01 0.02
C TYR A 212 6.38 18.06 0.87
N GLU A 213 7.03 19.20 1.07
CA GLU A 213 6.39 20.35 1.73
C GLU A 213 5.11 20.76 1.01
N GLY A 214 4.01 20.92 1.75
CA GLY A 214 2.71 21.28 1.19
C GLY A 214 2.11 20.26 0.21
N GLY A 215 2.70 19.06 0.09
CA GLY A 215 2.24 18.02 -0.82
C GLY A 215 2.58 18.30 -2.29
N ASP A 216 3.63 19.08 -2.56
CA ASP A 216 4.01 19.51 -3.90
C ASP A 216 5.33 18.88 -4.34
N ALA A 217 5.30 18.00 -5.35
CA ALA A 217 6.50 17.34 -5.86
C ALA A 217 7.54 18.28 -6.48
N THR A 218 7.24 19.56 -6.69
CA THR A 218 8.21 20.58 -7.14
C THR A 218 8.96 21.24 -5.98
N ARG A 219 8.53 21.02 -4.73
CA ARG A 219 9.17 21.54 -3.52
C ARG A 219 10.15 20.53 -2.92
N PRO A 220 11.03 20.95 -2.00
CA PRO A 220 11.87 20.04 -1.25
C PRO A 220 11.04 19.01 -0.46
N LEU A 221 11.68 17.91 -0.09
CA LEU A 221 11.09 16.99 0.88
C LEU A 221 10.84 17.72 2.22
N ALA A 222 9.73 17.40 2.86
CA ALA A 222 9.38 17.95 4.16
C ALA A 222 10.48 17.64 5.19
N PRO A 223 10.74 18.52 6.17
CA PRO A 223 11.77 18.27 7.19
C PRO A 223 11.43 17.07 8.08
N GLN A 224 10.14 16.78 8.29
CA GLN A 224 9.69 15.58 9.01
C GLN A 224 9.97 14.31 8.21
N SER A 225 10.18 13.20 8.92
CA SER A 225 10.22 11.88 8.27
C SER A 225 8.81 11.44 7.91
N ARG A 226 8.52 11.35 6.61
CA ARG A 226 7.20 10.95 6.11
C ARG A 226 7.34 9.87 5.05
N CYS A 227 6.47 8.88 5.11
CA CYS A 227 6.37 7.83 4.11
C CYS A 227 4.95 7.29 4.03
N GLY A 228 4.66 6.55 2.97
CA GLY A 228 3.35 5.97 2.81
C GLY A 228 3.29 4.80 1.85
N PHE A 229 2.21 4.04 1.99
CA PHE A 229 1.90 2.86 1.21
C PHE A 229 0.46 2.94 0.72
N PHE A 230 0.27 2.75 -0.57
CA PHE A 230 -0.98 3.08 -1.25
C PHE A 230 -1.48 1.87 -2.02
N ALA A 231 -2.79 1.65 -2.01
CA ALA A 231 -3.40 0.53 -2.70
C ALA A 231 -3.17 0.57 -4.21
N THR A 232 -3.17 1.75 -4.82
CA THR A 232 -3.04 1.86 -6.28
C THR A 232 -2.39 3.17 -6.70
N ILE A 233 -2.03 3.28 -7.98
CA ILE A 233 -1.43 4.48 -8.57
C ILE A 233 -2.41 5.67 -8.65
N LYS A 234 -1.90 6.89 -8.81
CA LYS A 234 -2.69 8.14 -8.82
C LYS A 234 -3.77 8.25 -9.91
N THR A 235 -3.76 7.38 -10.92
CA THR A 235 -4.68 7.43 -12.07
C THR A 235 -5.67 6.27 -12.11
N ARG A 236 -5.61 5.32 -11.16
CA ARG A 236 -6.45 4.13 -11.16
C ARG A 236 -7.39 4.03 -9.95
N PRO A 237 -8.60 3.49 -10.15
CA PRO A 237 -9.42 3.04 -9.03
C PRO A 237 -8.77 1.85 -8.32
N SER A 238 -9.20 1.61 -7.09
CA SER A 238 -8.79 0.48 -6.26
C SER A 238 -10.00 -0.41 -5.96
N VAL A 239 -9.76 -1.67 -5.58
CA VAL A 239 -10.80 -2.60 -5.12
C VAL A 239 -10.96 -2.55 -3.59
N GLY A 240 -12.08 -3.08 -3.07
CA GLY A 240 -12.30 -3.22 -1.63
C GLY A 240 -13.56 -2.52 -1.07
N CYS A 241 -14.23 -1.70 -1.88
CA CYS A 241 -15.51 -1.10 -1.49
C CYS A 241 -16.67 -1.96 -2.01
N THR A 242 -17.11 -2.96 -1.24
CA THR A 242 -18.25 -3.83 -1.61
C THR A 242 -19.29 -3.94 -0.49
N PRO A 243 -20.60 -3.94 -0.81
CA PRO A 243 -21.66 -4.12 0.20
C PRO A 243 -21.89 -5.61 0.57
N ALA A 244 -21.20 -6.56 -0.07
CA ALA A 244 -21.27 -7.97 0.28
C ALA A 244 -20.68 -8.19 1.69
N VAL A 245 -21.33 -8.99 2.54
CA VAL A 245 -21.02 -9.05 3.99
C VAL A 245 -19.91 -10.04 4.38
N ASN A 246 -19.62 -11.04 3.54
CA ASN A 246 -18.75 -12.16 3.92
C ASN A 246 -17.29 -11.72 3.96
N GLU A 247 -16.66 -11.84 5.14
CA GLU A 247 -15.27 -11.41 5.33
C GLU A 247 -14.25 -12.18 4.50
N ALA A 248 -14.56 -13.45 4.17
CA ALA A 248 -13.70 -14.30 3.36
C ALA A 248 -13.59 -13.84 1.89
N ASP A 249 -14.54 -13.03 1.44
CA ASP A 249 -14.60 -12.57 0.06
C ASP A 249 -13.91 -11.21 -0.14
N TYR A 250 -13.48 -10.56 0.95
CA TYR A 250 -12.74 -9.29 0.84
C TYR A 250 -11.26 -9.51 0.58
N ARG A 251 -10.83 -8.93 -0.52
CA ARG A 251 -9.52 -9.15 -1.11
C ARG A 251 -8.89 -7.83 -1.55
N ASP A 252 -8.83 -6.87 -0.64
CA ASP A 252 -8.27 -5.54 -0.88
C ASP A 252 -6.81 -5.44 -0.42
N TYR A 253 -6.11 -4.41 -0.89
CA TYR A 253 -4.72 -4.14 -0.51
C TYR A 253 -4.48 -4.13 1.03
N SER A 254 -5.42 -3.57 1.81
CA SER A 254 -5.26 -3.51 3.27
C SER A 254 -5.37 -4.87 3.96
N SER A 255 -6.14 -5.82 3.40
CA SER A 255 -6.11 -7.23 3.84
C SER A 255 -4.67 -7.75 3.86
N SER A 256 -4.03 -7.67 2.70
CA SER A 256 -2.74 -8.28 2.44
C SER A 256 -1.63 -7.55 3.19
N PHE A 257 -1.67 -6.22 3.23
CA PHE A 257 -0.70 -5.43 3.98
C PHE A 257 -0.70 -5.79 5.47
N PHE A 258 -1.87 -5.82 6.12
CA PHE A 258 -1.93 -6.17 7.55
C PHE A 258 -1.71 -7.68 7.80
N ALA A 259 -1.99 -8.53 6.82
CA ALA A 259 -1.65 -9.95 6.91
C ALA A 259 -0.14 -10.14 6.91
N GLY A 260 0.58 -9.50 5.98
CA GLY A 260 2.04 -9.48 5.95
C GLY A 260 2.63 -8.90 7.24
N LEU A 261 2.09 -7.78 7.72
CA LEU A 261 2.59 -7.10 8.93
C LEU A 261 2.41 -7.92 10.21
N SER A 262 1.29 -8.63 10.36
CA SER A 262 0.94 -9.33 11.61
C SER A 262 1.10 -10.85 11.57
N GLY A 263 1.40 -11.42 10.39
CA GLY A 263 1.40 -12.86 10.17
C GLY A 263 0.02 -13.51 10.30
N ARG A 264 -1.07 -12.73 10.31
CA ARG A 264 -2.45 -13.23 10.46
C ARG A 264 -3.37 -12.62 9.42
N SER A 265 -4.14 -13.45 8.74
CA SER A 265 -5.16 -13.03 7.78
C SER A 265 -6.36 -12.34 8.46
N ARG A 266 -7.27 -11.81 7.63
CA ARG A 266 -8.53 -11.20 8.08
C ARG A 266 -9.39 -12.13 8.94
N THR A 267 -9.36 -13.44 8.67
CA THR A 267 -10.10 -14.47 9.41
C THR A 267 -9.31 -15.04 10.59
N GLY A 268 -8.10 -14.52 10.85
CA GLY A 268 -7.25 -14.92 11.99
C GLY A 268 -6.35 -16.12 11.71
N THR A 269 -6.37 -16.68 10.49
CA THR A 269 -5.47 -17.77 10.08
C THR A 269 -4.04 -17.25 9.95
N ALA A 270 -3.05 -18.07 10.29
CA ALA A 270 -1.65 -17.71 10.04
C ALA A 270 -1.39 -17.56 8.54
N VAL A 271 -0.53 -16.61 8.16
CA VAL A 271 0.01 -16.47 6.80
C VAL A 271 1.53 -16.65 6.82
N ALA A 272 2.15 -16.80 5.65
CA ALA A 272 3.60 -16.84 5.55
C ALA A 272 4.21 -15.55 6.10
N SER A 273 5.36 -15.66 6.78
CA SER A 273 6.06 -14.48 7.30
C SER A 273 6.50 -13.57 6.15
N ALA A 274 6.38 -12.26 6.38
CA ALA A 274 6.93 -11.23 5.50
C ALA A 274 8.35 -10.77 5.91
N ASP A 275 8.92 -11.33 6.98
CA ASP A 275 10.32 -11.06 7.39
C ASP A 275 11.29 -11.69 6.37
N TYR A 276 11.54 -10.95 5.29
CA TYR A 276 12.32 -11.40 4.14
C TYR A 276 13.80 -11.17 4.35
N ASN A 277 14.17 -10.22 5.22
CA ASN A 277 15.55 -9.98 5.61
C ASN A 277 16.00 -10.85 6.81
N ARG A 278 15.07 -11.52 7.51
CA ARG A 278 15.28 -12.40 8.66
C ARG A 278 15.85 -11.70 9.88
N ASP A 279 15.45 -10.45 10.12
CA ASP A 279 15.87 -9.67 11.28
C ASP A 279 14.98 -9.88 12.52
N GLY A 280 13.95 -10.71 12.40
CA GLY A 280 13.02 -11.03 13.49
C GLY A 280 11.91 -10.00 13.67
N ARG A 281 11.80 -9.02 12.77
CA ARG A 281 10.72 -8.04 12.72
C ARG A 281 10.17 -7.98 11.29
N VAL A 282 8.96 -7.45 11.14
CA VAL A 282 8.38 -7.17 9.83
C VAL A 282 8.29 -5.66 9.68
N SER A 283 9.06 -5.12 8.73
CA SER A 283 8.97 -3.72 8.34
C SER A 283 7.71 -3.43 7.53
N TYR A 284 7.32 -2.15 7.44
CA TYR A 284 6.20 -1.76 6.57
C TYR A 284 6.52 -2.01 5.08
N ALA A 285 7.78 -1.88 4.67
CA ALA A 285 8.24 -2.23 3.32
C ALA A 285 8.05 -3.73 3.02
N GLU A 286 8.34 -4.60 3.97
CA GLU A 286 8.10 -6.04 3.85
C GLU A 286 6.61 -6.40 3.81
N ALA A 287 5.80 -5.77 4.66
CA ALA A 287 4.34 -5.90 4.61
C ALA A 287 3.77 -5.42 3.26
N HIS A 288 4.35 -4.37 2.66
CA HIS A 288 4.01 -3.91 1.33
C HIS A 288 4.41 -4.91 0.24
N ALA A 289 5.62 -5.48 0.33
CA ALA A 289 6.09 -6.53 -0.58
C ALA A 289 5.21 -7.78 -0.52
N PHE A 290 4.76 -8.18 0.67
CA PHE A 290 3.76 -9.23 0.84
C PHE A 290 2.48 -8.90 0.07
N ALA A 291 1.96 -7.68 0.24
CA ALA A 291 0.74 -7.24 -0.44
C ALA A 291 0.85 -7.17 -1.97
N LYS A 292 2.06 -6.97 -2.52
CA LYS A 292 2.29 -6.97 -3.97
C LYS A 292 2.12 -8.36 -4.61
N VAL A 293 2.38 -9.42 -3.86
CA VAL A 293 2.36 -10.80 -4.37
C VAL A 293 1.14 -11.60 -3.91
N ASP A 294 0.48 -11.17 -2.84
CA ASP A 294 -0.71 -11.84 -2.29
C ASP A 294 -1.82 -11.91 -3.36
N GLU A 295 -2.31 -13.11 -3.64
CA GLU A 295 -2.89 -13.50 -4.94
C GLU A 295 -4.35 -13.06 -5.18
N GLN A 296 -4.70 -11.81 -4.85
CA GLN A 296 -6.10 -11.51 -4.57
C GLN A 296 -6.64 -10.15 -5.05
N THR A 297 -5.85 -9.31 -5.75
CA THR A 297 -6.31 -7.96 -6.16
C THR A 297 -5.82 -7.53 -7.55
N THR A 298 -6.59 -6.67 -8.23
CA THR A 298 -6.22 -5.94 -9.47
C THR A 298 -5.52 -4.61 -9.21
N ASP A 299 -5.35 -4.24 -7.93
CA ASP A 299 -4.65 -3.05 -7.48
C ASP A 299 -3.21 -2.98 -8.00
N LEU A 300 -2.62 -1.78 -8.00
CA LEU A 300 -1.20 -1.58 -8.30
C LEU A 300 -0.51 -0.95 -7.08
N PRO A 301 -0.23 -1.74 -6.02
CA PRO A 301 0.33 -1.19 -4.80
C PRO A 301 1.65 -0.47 -5.07
N ILE A 302 1.79 0.71 -4.48
CA ILE A 302 2.99 1.54 -4.60
C ILE A 302 3.34 2.19 -3.26
N SER A 303 4.63 2.43 -3.02
CA SER A 303 5.12 3.18 -1.86
C SER A 303 5.66 4.57 -2.25
N THR A 304 6.00 5.38 -1.24
CA THR A 304 6.63 6.68 -1.45
C THR A 304 8.00 6.59 -2.14
N SER A 305 8.84 5.63 -1.75
CA SER A 305 10.16 5.41 -2.37
C SER A 305 10.04 5.04 -3.85
N GLU A 306 9.02 4.27 -4.20
CA GLU A 306 8.77 3.83 -5.57
C GLU A 306 8.28 4.96 -6.47
N VAL A 307 7.35 5.79 -5.98
CA VAL A 307 6.94 7.01 -6.72
C VAL A 307 8.12 7.96 -6.88
N TRP A 308 8.94 8.11 -5.85
CA TRP A 308 10.12 8.98 -5.90
C TRP A 308 11.14 8.50 -6.94
N LEU A 309 11.44 7.20 -6.99
CA LEU A 309 12.36 6.63 -7.99
C LEU A 309 11.81 6.77 -9.42
N GLN A 310 10.50 6.56 -9.61
CA GLN A 310 9.89 6.51 -10.94
C GLN A 310 9.63 7.90 -11.55
N LYS A 311 9.67 8.97 -10.75
CA LYS A 311 9.29 10.33 -11.16
C LYS A 311 9.95 10.81 -12.45
N ASP A 312 11.25 10.55 -12.60
CA ASP A 312 12.06 11.04 -13.73
C ASP A 312 12.40 9.93 -14.74
N VAL A 313 11.82 8.72 -14.58
CA VAL A 313 12.11 7.58 -15.45
C VAL A 313 11.37 7.74 -16.77
N THR A 314 12.14 7.88 -17.86
CA THR A 314 11.58 7.93 -19.22
C THR A 314 11.19 6.54 -19.73
N GLU A 315 10.27 6.47 -20.70
CA GLU A 315 9.91 5.20 -21.36
C GLU A 315 11.13 4.49 -21.95
N LYS A 316 12.03 5.25 -22.60
CA LYS A 316 13.26 4.71 -23.18
C LYS A 316 14.19 4.11 -22.13
N GLU A 317 14.27 4.74 -20.96
CA GLU A 317 15.05 4.21 -19.84
C GLU A 317 14.41 2.94 -19.27
N ALA A 318 13.09 2.95 -19.08
CA ALA A 318 12.35 1.76 -18.64
C ALA A 318 12.53 0.60 -19.62
N ASP A 319 12.39 0.81 -20.93
CA ASP A 319 12.60 -0.22 -21.95
C ASP A 319 14.03 -0.78 -21.93
N LYS A 320 15.03 0.08 -21.73
CA LYS A 320 16.43 -0.34 -21.58
C LYS A 320 16.63 -1.20 -20.32
N ILE A 321 15.97 -0.86 -19.21
CA ILE A 321 16.01 -1.66 -17.98
C ILE A 321 15.32 -3.01 -18.22
N LEU A 322 14.10 -3.01 -18.75
CA LEU A 322 13.27 -4.18 -18.96
C LEU A 322 13.78 -5.10 -20.09
N GLY A 323 14.70 -4.62 -20.91
CA GLY A 323 15.46 -5.37 -21.91
C GLY A 323 16.66 -6.14 -21.35
N GLN A 324 17.09 -5.87 -20.11
CA GLN A 324 18.18 -6.61 -19.46
C GLN A 324 17.68 -7.92 -18.82
N PRO A 325 18.51 -8.99 -18.79
CA PRO A 325 18.18 -10.19 -18.03
C PRO A 325 17.83 -9.89 -16.58
N ILE A 326 16.73 -10.46 -16.08
CA ILE A 326 16.25 -10.20 -14.71
C ILE A 326 17.33 -10.55 -13.67
N VAL A 327 18.08 -11.62 -13.91
CA VAL A 327 19.20 -12.07 -13.06
C VAL A 327 20.32 -11.03 -12.92
N GLN A 328 20.45 -10.08 -13.84
CA GLN A 328 21.43 -8.99 -13.72
C GLN A 328 20.93 -7.83 -12.84
N ILE A 329 19.63 -7.72 -12.63
CA ILE A 329 18.97 -6.70 -11.79
C ILE A 329 18.91 -7.16 -10.32
N LEU A 330 18.63 -8.44 -10.08
CA LEU A 330 18.43 -9.01 -8.74
C LEU A 330 19.59 -8.82 -7.73
N PRO A 331 20.88 -8.76 -8.10
CA PRO A 331 21.95 -8.58 -7.13
C PRO A 331 21.89 -7.27 -6.35
N SER A 332 21.28 -6.21 -6.91
CA SER A 332 21.08 -4.92 -6.23
C SER A 332 19.73 -4.78 -5.54
N ALA A 333 18.86 -5.78 -5.61
CA ALA A 333 17.56 -5.75 -4.96
C ALA A 333 17.69 -5.89 -3.44
N ARG A 334 16.92 -5.09 -2.69
CA ARG A 334 16.71 -5.34 -1.26
C ARG A 334 15.92 -6.65 -1.04
N PRO A 335 15.98 -7.27 0.14
CA PRO A 335 15.36 -8.57 0.38
C PRO A 335 13.88 -8.65 -0.01
N GLU A 336 13.09 -7.65 0.35
CA GLU A 336 11.67 -7.58 0.06
C GLU A 336 11.38 -7.37 -1.44
N GLN A 337 12.22 -6.60 -2.14
CA GLN A 337 12.12 -6.42 -3.60
C GLN A 337 12.45 -7.71 -4.34
N ARG A 338 13.51 -8.41 -3.91
CA ARG A 338 13.89 -9.72 -4.48
C ARG A 338 12.75 -10.71 -4.32
N PHE A 339 12.13 -10.76 -3.15
CA PHE A 339 10.98 -11.62 -2.90
C PHE A 339 9.82 -11.33 -3.86
N VAL A 340 9.49 -10.06 -4.11
CA VAL A 340 8.46 -9.68 -5.08
C VAL A 340 8.83 -10.18 -6.48
N VAL A 341 10.03 -9.88 -6.95
CA VAL A 341 10.48 -10.27 -8.30
C VAL A 341 10.45 -11.78 -8.48
N GLU A 342 11.00 -12.54 -7.53
CA GLU A 342 11.06 -14.00 -7.61
C GLU A 342 9.68 -14.65 -7.52
N SER A 343 8.78 -14.12 -6.69
CA SER A 343 7.41 -14.63 -6.55
C SER A 343 6.61 -14.40 -7.82
N LEU A 344 6.65 -13.19 -8.39
CA LEU A 344 5.91 -12.87 -9.61
C LEU A 344 6.53 -13.54 -10.84
N ALA A 345 7.87 -13.62 -10.93
CA ALA A 345 8.52 -14.38 -11.99
C ALA A 345 8.12 -15.87 -11.94
N ARG A 346 8.04 -16.47 -10.75
CA ARG A 346 7.58 -17.85 -10.56
C ARG A 346 6.12 -18.02 -10.99
N LYS A 347 5.24 -17.08 -10.62
CA LYS A 347 3.81 -17.08 -10.99
C LYS A 347 3.62 -17.19 -12.50
N PHE A 348 4.42 -16.46 -13.28
CA PHE A 348 4.37 -16.50 -14.75
C PHE A 348 5.34 -17.49 -15.40
N SER A 349 6.11 -18.23 -14.61
CA SER A 349 7.17 -19.13 -15.09
C SER A 349 8.22 -18.43 -15.97
N PHE A 350 8.58 -17.20 -15.59
CA PHE A 350 9.63 -16.43 -16.26
C PHE A 350 11.01 -17.04 -16.02
N ASN A 351 11.80 -17.13 -17.09
CA ASN A 351 13.22 -17.46 -17.01
C ASN A 351 14.01 -16.21 -16.60
N LEU A 352 14.61 -16.23 -15.41
CA LEU A 352 15.38 -15.09 -14.89
C LEU A 352 16.63 -14.75 -15.73
N ARG A 353 17.14 -15.69 -16.54
CA ARG A 353 18.24 -15.42 -17.48
C ARG A 353 17.81 -14.61 -18.70
N GLU A 354 16.51 -14.45 -18.90
CA GLU A 354 15.92 -13.60 -19.92
C GLU A 354 15.44 -12.29 -19.32
N SER A 355 15.20 -11.30 -20.19
CA SER A 355 14.66 -10.02 -19.79
C SER A 355 13.15 -10.10 -19.55
N PHE A 356 12.59 -9.10 -18.87
CA PHE A 356 11.14 -9.01 -18.71
C PHE A 356 10.43 -8.98 -20.07
N LEU A 357 10.92 -8.15 -20.99
CA LEU A 357 10.36 -8.06 -22.36
C LEU A 357 10.54 -9.37 -23.15
N GLY A 358 11.66 -10.08 -22.96
CA GLY A 358 11.90 -11.37 -23.59
C GLY A 358 10.92 -12.44 -23.12
N ASN A 359 10.71 -12.53 -21.80
CA ASN A 359 9.73 -13.42 -21.20
C ASN A 359 8.29 -13.07 -21.62
N LEU A 360 7.94 -11.78 -21.62
CA LEU A 360 6.60 -11.32 -21.95
C LEU A 360 6.19 -11.71 -23.38
N ARG A 361 7.11 -11.62 -24.36
CA ARG A 361 6.86 -12.04 -25.75
C ARG A 361 6.59 -13.54 -25.91
N LYS A 362 7.04 -14.36 -24.95
CA LYS A 362 6.85 -15.82 -24.95
C LYS A 362 5.64 -16.24 -24.11
N LEU A 363 5.05 -15.32 -23.36
CA LEU A 363 3.96 -15.64 -22.45
C LEU A 363 2.68 -15.89 -23.26
N ASN A 364 2.03 -17.03 -23.03
CA ASN A 364 0.76 -17.35 -23.68
C ASN A 364 -0.36 -16.44 -23.19
N GLN A 365 -1.30 -16.08 -24.08
CA GLN A 365 -2.44 -15.21 -23.76
C GLN A 365 -3.27 -15.67 -22.56
N SER A 366 -3.43 -16.98 -22.38
CA SER A 366 -4.12 -17.56 -21.23
C SER A 366 -3.48 -17.24 -19.87
N ARG A 367 -2.18 -16.90 -19.85
CA ARG A 367 -1.43 -16.59 -18.62
C ARG A 367 -1.52 -15.11 -18.22
N TYR A 368 -1.96 -14.22 -19.11
CA TYR A 368 -2.14 -12.79 -18.82
C TYR A 368 -3.55 -12.26 -19.15
N GLY A 369 -4.50 -13.14 -19.48
CA GLY A 369 -5.82 -12.76 -19.95
C GLY A 369 -6.73 -12.08 -18.90
N SER A 370 -6.51 -12.32 -17.59
CA SER A 370 -7.27 -11.66 -16.53
C SER A 370 -6.66 -10.32 -16.12
N GLU A 371 -7.49 -9.38 -15.69
CA GLU A 371 -7.05 -8.07 -15.17
C GLU A 371 -6.07 -8.22 -14.00
N GLU A 372 -6.28 -9.23 -13.15
CA GLU A 372 -5.38 -9.56 -12.04
C GLU A 372 -3.98 -9.94 -12.54
N ASN A 373 -3.89 -10.84 -13.53
CA ASN A 373 -2.61 -11.24 -14.09
C ASN A 373 -1.89 -10.08 -14.80
N GLN A 374 -2.64 -9.19 -15.45
CA GLN A 374 -2.08 -7.96 -15.99
C GLN A 374 -1.53 -7.05 -14.89
N ALA A 375 -2.25 -6.91 -13.77
CA ALA A 375 -1.78 -6.15 -12.62
C ALA A 375 -0.46 -6.72 -12.07
N TYR A 376 -0.35 -8.04 -11.89
CA TYR A 376 0.91 -8.67 -11.44
C TYR A 376 2.08 -8.45 -12.41
N LEU A 377 1.84 -8.50 -13.72
CA LEU A 377 2.89 -8.20 -14.70
C LEU A 377 3.36 -6.74 -14.59
N ILE A 378 2.44 -5.80 -14.36
CA ILE A 378 2.77 -4.39 -14.12
C ILE A 378 3.54 -4.22 -12.80
N ARG A 379 3.17 -4.95 -11.74
CA ARG A 379 3.91 -4.94 -10.47
C ARG A 379 5.35 -5.43 -10.65
N LEU A 380 5.53 -6.57 -11.33
CA LEU A 380 6.86 -7.11 -11.65
C LEU A 380 7.69 -6.13 -12.50
N GLN A 381 7.08 -5.56 -13.53
CA GLN A 381 7.71 -4.55 -14.37
C GLN A 381 8.21 -3.36 -13.54
N SER A 382 7.34 -2.83 -12.68
CA SER A 382 7.64 -1.67 -11.83
C SER A 382 8.75 -1.99 -10.83
N GLU A 383 8.74 -3.18 -10.23
CA GLU A 383 9.77 -3.59 -9.27
C GLU A 383 11.17 -3.68 -9.91
N LEU A 384 11.26 -4.23 -11.12
CA LEU A 384 12.52 -4.29 -11.87
C LEU A 384 13.07 -2.90 -12.22
N VAL A 385 12.17 -1.97 -12.56
CA VAL A 385 12.53 -0.55 -12.77
C VAL A 385 13.03 0.06 -11.47
N ASN A 386 12.31 -0.09 -10.36
CA ASN A 386 12.69 0.46 -9.05
C ASN A 386 14.09 0.01 -8.62
N ILE A 387 14.36 -1.30 -8.65
CA ILE A 387 15.68 -1.86 -8.29
C ILE A 387 16.79 -1.27 -9.15
N SER A 388 16.55 -1.14 -10.46
CA SER A 388 17.55 -0.65 -11.40
C SER A 388 17.81 0.85 -11.22
N VAL A 389 16.77 1.64 -10.98
CA VAL A 389 16.89 3.09 -10.78
C VAL A 389 17.57 3.40 -9.44
N GLU A 390 17.27 2.64 -8.39
CA GLU A 390 17.99 2.75 -7.12
C GLU A 390 19.48 2.42 -7.28
N LYS A 391 19.82 1.34 -7.99
CA LYS A 391 21.21 1.00 -8.29
C LYS A 391 21.92 2.16 -9.01
N GLN A 392 21.25 2.77 -9.99
CA GLN A 392 21.79 3.92 -10.70
C GLN A 392 21.95 5.15 -9.81
N LEU A 393 21.00 5.43 -8.92
CA LEU A 393 21.09 6.52 -7.95
C LEU A 393 22.34 6.37 -7.09
N ARG A 394 22.52 5.17 -6.52
CA ARG A 394 23.65 4.85 -5.65
C ARG A 394 25.00 4.85 -6.39
N SER A 395 25.02 4.54 -7.69
CA SER A 395 26.27 4.53 -8.48
C SER A 395 26.65 5.90 -9.06
N LYS A 396 25.68 6.79 -9.34
CA LYS A 396 25.94 8.15 -9.85
C LYS A 396 26.55 9.08 -8.81
N GLY A 397 26.42 8.75 -7.52
CA GLY A 397 27.10 9.44 -6.42
C GLY A 397 26.58 10.85 -6.14
N ASP A 398 25.27 11.10 -6.33
CA ASP A 398 24.60 12.32 -5.86
C ASP A 398 24.26 12.14 -4.37
N PRO A 399 25.05 12.73 -3.44
CA PRO A 399 24.91 12.45 -2.02
C PRO A 399 23.62 13.04 -1.45
N ALA A 400 23.15 14.15 -2.00
CA ALA A 400 21.90 14.80 -1.56
C ALA A 400 20.70 13.92 -1.92
N LYS A 401 20.59 13.49 -3.18
CA LYS A 401 19.49 12.60 -3.61
C LYS A 401 19.53 11.24 -2.92
N THR A 402 20.73 10.71 -2.66
CA THR A 402 20.87 9.43 -1.94
C THR A 402 20.46 9.59 -0.48
N SER A 403 20.85 10.68 0.19
CA SER A 403 20.41 10.99 1.56
C SER A 403 18.89 11.18 1.65
N ASP A 404 18.30 11.88 0.69
CA ASP A 404 16.84 12.06 0.62
C ASP A 404 16.12 10.71 0.48
N PHE A 405 16.60 9.86 -0.43
CA PHE A 405 16.05 8.53 -0.64
C PHE A 405 16.22 7.62 0.58
N ASP A 406 17.39 7.63 1.21
CA ASP A 406 17.66 6.85 2.43
C ASP A 406 16.77 7.31 3.60
N ARG A 407 16.39 8.60 3.66
CA ARG A 407 15.42 9.10 4.65
C ARG A 407 14.02 8.52 4.41
N ILE A 408 13.59 8.39 3.16
CA ILE A 408 12.32 7.76 2.79
C ILE A 408 12.37 6.27 3.17
N LEU A 409 13.44 5.55 2.77
CA LEU A 409 13.62 4.13 3.09
C LEU A 409 13.68 3.88 4.59
N LYS A 410 14.32 4.75 5.37
CA LYS A 410 14.34 4.64 6.84
C LYS A 410 12.94 4.74 7.44
N CYS A 411 12.07 5.58 6.90
CA CYS A 411 10.68 5.66 7.33
C CYS A 411 9.90 4.39 6.94
N GLU A 412 10.04 3.92 5.70
CA GLU A 412 9.37 2.71 5.20
C GLU A 412 9.86 1.42 5.88
N GLY A 413 11.12 1.39 6.32
CA GLY A 413 11.73 0.31 7.10
C GLY A 413 11.30 0.29 8.58
N GLY A 414 10.44 1.21 9.00
CA GLY A 414 9.85 1.18 10.34
C GLY A 414 8.96 -0.06 10.56
N SER A 415 8.74 -0.41 11.83
CA SER A 415 7.81 -1.46 12.25
C SER A 415 6.92 -0.97 13.39
N TRP A 416 5.94 -1.80 13.76
CA TRP A 416 5.33 -1.74 15.10
C TRP A 416 6.17 -2.48 16.12
#